data_AF-A0A0B5KW98-F1
#
_entry.id   AF-A0A0B5KW98-F1
#
_cell.length_a   1.000
_cell.length_b   1.000
_cell.length_c   1.000
_cell.angle_alpha   90.00
_cell.angle_beta   90.00
_cell.angle_gamma   90.00
#
_symmetry.space_group_name_H-M   'P 1'
#
loop_
_entity.id
_entity.type
_entity.pdbx_description
1 polymer ?
#
loop_
_entity_poly.entity_id
_entity_poly.type
_entity_poly.pdbx_seq_one_letter_code
_entity_poly.pdbx_strand_id
1 'polypeptide(L)'
;MNILMFILTLISGILYLKSDILFGVFLGVVSMVFLYGTFETSREKYRAHLFVGSLIVLFFAGVSLLEYLTGFLRPLLGEEKITLTPGNYVLFLTGAMALFTVMRGKVKSR
;
A
#
# COMPACT_ATOMS: atom_id res chain seq x y z
N MET A 1 -3.61 -12.72 7.55
CA MET A 1 -3.73 -11.60 6.60
C MET A 1 -2.99 -10.37 7.11
N ASN A 2 -3.28 -9.90 8.34
CA ASN A 2 -2.56 -8.77 8.94
C ASN A 2 -1.02 -8.92 8.90
N ILE A 3 -0.46 -10.06 9.31
CA ILE A 3 1.00 -10.32 9.23
C ILE A 3 1.54 -10.18 7.79
N LEU A 4 0.83 -10.71 6.80
CA LEU A 4 1.26 -10.61 5.40
C LEU A 4 1.24 -9.16 4.92
N MET A 5 0.15 -8.44 5.21
CA MET A 5 0.04 -7.01 4.89
C MET A 5 1.09 -6.16 5.60
N PHE A 6 1.42 -6.49 6.85
CA PHE A 6 2.52 -5.88 7.60
C PHE A 6 3.85 -6.06 6.87
N ILE A 7 4.23 -7.31 6.56
CA ILE A 7 5.52 -7.62 5.92
C ILE A 7 5.63 -6.93 4.56
N LEU A 8 4.58 -7.03 3.73
CA LEU A 8 4.59 -6.42 2.40
C LEU A 8 4.67 -4.89 2.46
N THR A 9 3.89 -4.26 3.35
CA THR A 9 3.91 -2.80 3.52
C THR A 9 5.26 -2.33 4.08
N LEU A 10 5.85 -3.07 5.02
CA LEU A 10 7.16 -2.77 5.59
C LEU A 10 8.27 -2.89 4.53
N ILE A 11 8.27 -3.96 3.73
CA ILE A 11 9.22 -4.13 2.63
C ILE A 11 9.09 -2.98 1.63
N SER A 12 7.86 -2.61 1.26
CA SER A 12 7.63 -1.45 0.39
C SER A 12 8.22 -0.18 0.99
N GLY A 13 7.95 0.10 2.28
CA GLY A 13 8.53 1.24 2.98
C GLY A 13 10.07 1.26 2.96
N ILE A 14 10.72 0.14 3.26
CA ILE A 14 12.19 0.02 3.21
C ILE A 14 12.74 0.30 1.82
N LEU A 15 12.09 -0.23 0.77
CA LEU A 15 12.52 0.01 -0.61
C LEU A 15 12.35 1.47 -1.03
N TYR A 16 11.29 2.14 -0.53
CA TYR A 16 11.06 3.56 -0.79
C TYR A 16 12.06 4.48 -0.08
N LEU A 17 12.69 4.08 1.03
CA LEU A 17 13.68 4.93 1.72
C LEU A 17 14.83 5.39 0.81
N LYS A 18 15.13 4.68 -0.28
CA LYS A 18 16.16 5.06 -1.24
C LYS A 18 15.72 6.13 -2.24
N SER A 19 14.44 6.20 -2.55
CA SER A 19 13.89 7.11 -3.58
C SER A 19 13.08 8.25 -2.99
N ASP A 20 12.33 7.99 -1.91
CA ASP A 20 11.53 8.94 -1.17
C ASP A 20 11.51 8.54 0.31
N ILE A 21 12.33 9.22 1.11
CA ILE A 21 12.51 8.94 2.53
C ILE A 21 11.20 9.16 3.30
N LEU A 22 10.47 10.25 3.00
CA LEU A 22 9.25 10.61 3.73
C LEU A 22 8.16 9.58 3.47
N PHE A 23 7.99 9.18 2.21
CA PHE A 23 7.01 8.17 1.85
C PHE A 23 7.40 6.78 2.37
N GLY A 24 8.69 6.43 2.37
CA GLY A 24 9.19 5.18 2.97
C GLY A 24 8.93 5.09 4.47
N VAL A 25 9.21 6.17 5.22
CA VAL A 25 8.90 6.26 6.67
C VAL A 25 7.39 6.18 6.90
N PHE A 26 6.60 6.89 6.11
CA PHE A 26 5.14 6.84 6.18
C PHE A 26 4.61 5.42 6.00
N LEU A 27 5.06 4.69 4.97
CA LEU A 27 4.68 3.28 4.78
C LEU A 27 5.13 2.40 5.96
N GLY A 28 6.30 2.69 6.54
CA GLY A 28 6.74 2.06 7.79
C GLY A 28 5.74 2.24 8.93
N VAL A 29 5.25 3.47 9.15
CA VAL A 29 4.21 3.76 10.15
C VAL A 29 2.89 3.05 9.82
N VAL A 30 2.46 3.07 8.56
CA VAL A 30 1.24 2.37 8.11
C VAL A 30 1.35 0.86 8.34
N SER A 31 2.55 0.28 8.16
CA SER A 31 2.78 -1.15 8.40
C SER A 31 2.43 -1.54 9.85
N MET A 32 2.69 -0.64 10.82
CA MET A 32 2.39 -0.88 12.23
C MET A 32 0.90 -1.06 12.50
N VAL A 33 0.01 -0.45 11.70
CA VAL A 33 -1.45 -0.68 11.81
C VAL A 33 -1.78 -2.17 11.65
N PHE A 34 -1.13 -2.84 10.70
CA PHE A 34 -1.31 -4.28 10.50
C PHE A 34 -0.63 -5.11 11.58
N LEU A 35 0.51 -4.66 12.11
CA LEU A 35 1.18 -5.34 13.21
C LEU A 35 0.31 -5.31 14.47
N TYR A 36 -0.22 -4.15 14.87
CA TYR A 36 -1.15 -4.04 15.99
C TYR A 36 -2.41 -4.88 15.77
N GLY A 37 -2.96 -4.86 14.55
CA GLY A 37 -4.08 -5.71 14.17
C GLY A 37 -3.81 -7.22 14.29
N THR A 38 -2.55 -7.66 14.32
CA THR A 38 -2.19 -9.08 14.53
C THR A 38 -2.32 -9.50 15.99
N PHE A 39 -2.04 -8.60 16.92
CA PHE A 39 -2.09 -8.89 18.37
C PHE A 39 -3.48 -8.68 18.99
N GLU A 40 -4.43 -8.19 18.20
CA GLU A 40 -5.77 -7.92 18.66
C GLU A 40 -6.59 -9.21 18.85
N THR A 41 -7.22 -9.34 20.02
CA THR A 41 -8.03 -10.52 20.39
C THR A 41 -9.48 -10.38 19.91
N SER A 42 -10.00 -9.14 19.81
CA SER A 42 -11.33 -8.90 19.27
C SER A 42 -11.35 -9.08 17.75
N ARG A 43 -12.21 -9.96 17.27
CA ARG A 43 -12.39 -10.22 15.83
C ARG A 43 -12.80 -8.96 15.05
N GLU A 44 -13.58 -8.09 15.67
CA GLU A 44 -14.02 -6.83 15.05
C GLU A 44 -12.85 -5.86 14.89
N LYS A 45 -12.09 -5.64 15.96
CA LYS A 45 -10.90 -4.77 15.94
C LYS A 45 -9.80 -5.33 15.03
N TYR A 46 -9.60 -6.65 15.00
CA TYR A 46 -8.70 -7.32 14.05
C TYR A 46 -9.04 -6.95 12.60
N ARG A 47 -10.34 -7.00 12.25
CA ARG A 47 -10.84 -6.66 10.92
C ARG A 47 -10.76 -5.16 10.65
N ALA A 48 -11.01 -4.32 11.66
CA ALA A 48 -10.91 -2.87 11.53
C ALA A 48 -9.49 -2.44 11.14
N HIS A 49 -8.46 -2.95 11.85
CA HIS A 49 -7.06 -2.67 11.49
C HIS A 49 -6.72 -3.13 10.07
N LEU A 50 -7.14 -4.36 9.74
CA LEU A 50 -6.93 -4.90 8.40
C LEU A 50 -7.59 -4.03 7.33
N PHE A 51 -8.81 -3.57 7.56
CA PHE A 51 -9.57 -2.76 6.62
C PHE A 51 -9.00 -1.35 6.46
N VAL A 52 -8.74 -0.64 7.56
CA VAL A 52 -8.20 0.72 7.55
C VAL A 52 -6.81 0.73 6.90
N GLY A 53 -5.92 -0.17 7.33
CA GLY A 53 -4.60 -0.30 6.70
C GLY A 53 -4.69 -0.62 5.21
N SER A 54 -5.62 -1.50 4.81
CA SER A 54 -5.82 -1.83 3.40
C SER A 54 -6.30 -0.63 2.59
N LEU A 55 -7.21 0.20 3.11
CA LEU A 55 -7.65 1.41 2.43
C LEU A 55 -6.52 2.42 2.21
N ILE A 56 -5.68 2.63 3.23
CA ILE A 56 -4.52 3.52 3.14
C ILE A 56 -3.57 3.02 2.05
N VAL A 57 -3.16 1.75 2.11
CA VAL A 57 -2.25 1.17 1.12
C VAL A 57 -2.85 1.23 -0.29
N LEU A 58 -4.13 0.93 -0.44
CA LEU A 58 -4.82 0.97 -1.73
C LEU A 58 -4.84 2.38 -2.32
N PHE A 59 -5.09 3.40 -1.47
CA PHE A 59 -5.06 4.80 -1.90
C PHE A 59 -3.68 5.17 -2.46
N PHE A 60 -2.61 4.89 -1.72
CA PHE A 60 -1.26 5.24 -2.16
C PHE A 60 -0.78 4.41 -3.36
N ALA A 61 -1.11 3.13 -3.42
CA ALA A 61 -0.87 2.32 -4.61
C ALA A 61 -1.59 2.91 -5.83
N GLY A 62 -2.82 3.38 -5.67
CA GLY A 62 -3.59 4.07 -6.72
C GLY A 62 -2.96 5.39 -7.14
N VAL A 63 -2.54 6.23 -6.20
CA VAL A 63 -1.85 7.49 -6.49
C VAL A 63 -0.54 7.25 -7.23
N SER A 64 0.31 6.33 -6.77
CA SER A 64 1.56 6.00 -7.46
C SER A 64 1.33 5.41 -8.86
N LEU A 65 0.25 4.65 -9.06
CA LEU A 65 -0.12 4.15 -10.37
C LEU A 65 -0.56 5.28 -11.30
N LEU A 66 -1.38 6.22 -10.80
CA LEU A 66 -1.79 7.41 -11.55
C LEU A 66 -0.60 8.28 -11.91
N GLU A 67 0.31 8.52 -10.98
CA GLU A 67 1.54 9.26 -11.23
C GLU A 67 2.36 8.63 -12.35
N TYR A 68 2.56 7.30 -12.29
CA TYR A 68 3.20 6.55 -13.37
C TYR A 68 2.48 6.71 -14.71
N LEU A 69 1.14 6.60 -14.73
CA LEU A 69 0.34 6.77 -15.94
C LEU A 69 0.43 8.19 -16.52
N THR A 70 0.41 9.21 -15.67
CA THR A 70 0.62 10.60 -16.11
C THR A 70 2.05 10.84 -16.59
N GLY A 71 3.02 10.06 -16.09
CA GLY A 71 4.39 10.04 -16.56
C GLY A 71 4.55 9.72 -18.05
N PHE A 72 3.57 9.07 -18.69
CA PHE A 72 3.58 8.87 -20.15
C PHE A 72 3.37 10.17 -20.95
N LEU A 73 2.83 11.22 -20.33
CA LEU A 73 2.65 12.53 -20.97
C LEU A 73 3.91 13.40 -20.86
N ARG A 74 4.83 13.12 -19.92
CA ARG A 74 6.07 13.88 -19.71
C ARG A 74 6.98 13.98 -20.95
N PRO A 75 7.15 12.92 -21.77
CA PRO A 75 7.89 13.02 -23.02
C PRO A 75 7.31 14.06 -24.00
N LEU A 76 5.99 14.31 -23.98
CA LEU A 76 5.36 15.34 -24.81
C LEU A 76 5.75 16.76 -24.37
N LEU A 77 6.20 16.92 -23.13
CA LEU A 77 6.68 18.17 -22.54
C LEU A 77 8.21 18.30 -22.59
N GLY A 78 8.91 17.33 -23.20
CA GLY A 78 10.38 17.28 -23.22
C GLY A 78 11.02 16.84 -21.89
N GLU A 79 10.22 16.32 -20.96
CA GLU A 79 10.70 15.78 -19.68
C GLU A 79 11.03 14.29 -19.77
N GLU A 80 11.89 13.81 -18.87
CA GLU A 80 12.24 12.39 -18.78
C GLU A 80 11.05 11.52 -18.34
N LYS A 81 11.05 10.26 -18.79
CA LYS A 81 10.03 9.28 -18.39
C LYS A 81 10.19 8.91 -16.92
N ILE A 82 9.07 8.88 -16.20
CA ILE A 82 9.01 8.28 -14.87
C ILE A 82 9.17 6.76 -15.01
N THR A 83 10.13 6.20 -14.29
CA THR A 83 10.34 4.76 -14.20
C THR A 83 9.85 4.23 -12.85
N LEU A 84 9.32 3.01 -12.84
CA LEU A 84 8.89 2.36 -11.61
C LEU A 84 10.11 1.83 -10.84
N THR A 85 10.16 2.16 -9.56
CA THR A 85 11.16 1.61 -8.64
C THR A 85 10.73 0.23 -8.13
N PRO A 86 11.64 -0.58 -7.57
CA PRO A 86 11.30 -1.80 -6.84
C PRO A 86 10.22 -1.59 -5.77
N GLY A 87 10.23 -0.42 -5.10
CA GLY A 87 9.23 -0.05 -4.09
C GLY A 87 7.82 0.04 -4.66
N ASN A 88 7.66 0.56 -5.89
CA ASN A 88 6.38 0.63 -6.57
C ASN A 88 5.80 -0.77 -6.85
N TYR A 89 6.61 -1.72 -7.33
CA TYR A 89 6.12 -3.07 -7.62
C TYR A 89 5.60 -3.78 -6.38
N VAL A 90 6.31 -3.66 -5.25
CA VAL A 90 5.85 -4.23 -3.98
C VAL A 90 4.59 -3.49 -3.49
N LEU A 91 4.54 -2.15 -3.63
CA LEU A 91 3.35 -1.37 -3.26
C LEU A 91 2.12 -1.79 -4.08
N PHE A 92 2.26 -1.99 -5.39
CA PHE A 92 1.17 -2.43 -6.26
C PHE A 92 0.69 -3.83 -5.92
N LEU A 93 1.59 -4.77 -5.63
CA LEU A 93 1.23 -6.10 -5.13
C LEU A 93 0.46 -6.00 -3.79
N THR A 94 0.95 -5.16 -2.88
CA THR A 94 0.30 -4.92 -1.58
C THR A 94 -1.08 -4.27 -1.77
N GLY A 95 -1.20 -3.33 -2.71
CA GLY A 95 -2.46 -2.69 -3.11
C GLY A 95 -3.47 -3.68 -3.70
N ALA A 96 -3.04 -4.61 -4.55
CA ALA A 96 -3.90 -5.68 -5.07
C ALA A 96 -4.43 -6.59 -3.95
N MET A 97 -3.57 -6.94 -2.98
CA MET A 97 -3.97 -7.72 -1.80
C MET A 97 -4.92 -6.94 -0.88
N ALA A 98 -4.69 -5.63 -0.72
CA ALA A 98 -5.56 -4.73 0.00
C ALA A 98 -6.96 -4.65 -0.66
N LEU A 99 -6.99 -4.51 -1.99
CA LEU A 99 -8.25 -4.49 -2.76
C LEU A 99 -9.05 -5.77 -2.56
N PHE A 100 -8.39 -6.94 -2.69
CA PHE A 100 -9.02 -8.24 -2.43
C PHE A 100 -9.64 -8.31 -1.02
N THR A 101 -8.91 -7.81 -0.02
CA THR A 101 -9.35 -7.77 1.38
C THR A 101 -10.58 -6.90 1.58
N VAL A 102 -10.58 -5.69 0.99
CA VAL A 102 -11.70 -4.73 1.05
C VAL A 102 -12.94 -5.30 0.34
N MET A 103 -12.76 -5.87 -0.85
CA MET A 103 -13.87 -6.45 -1.63
C MET A 103 -14.48 -7.65 -0.92
N ARG A 104 -13.66 -8.57 -0.39
CA ARG A 104 -14.15 -9.75 0.36
C ARG A 104 -14.92 -9.35 1.63
N GLY A 105 -14.51 -8.25 2.27
CA GLY A 105 -15.23 -7.67 3.41
C GLY A 105 -16.66 -7.25 3.06
N LYS A 106 -16.86 -6.63 1.88
CA LYS A 106 -18.18 -6.21 1.40
C LYS A 106 -19.10 -7.39 1.05
N VAL A 107 -18.55 -8.49 0.53
CA VAL A 107 -19.36 -9.68 0.16
C VAL A 107 -19.99 -10.37 1.37
N LYS A 108 -19.37 -10.30 2.55
CA LYS A 108 -19.90 -10.94 3.77
C LYS A 108 -20.88 -10.06 4.58
N SER A 109 -21.08 -8.81 4.17
CA SER A 109 -21.96 -7.86 4.88
C SER A 109 -23.31 -7.64 4.19
N ARG A 110 -23.60 -8.41 3.14
CA ARG A 110 -24.93 -8.53 2.50
C ARG A 110 -25.44 -9.93 2.72
#